data_AF-A0A957MBS5-F1
#
_entry.id   AF-A0A957MBS5-F1
#
_cell.length_a   1.000
_cell.length_b   1.000
_cell.length_c   1.000
_cell.angle_alpha   90.00
_cell.angle_beta   90.00
_cell.angle_gamma   90.00
#
_symmetry.space_group_name_H-M   'P 1'
#
loop_
_entity.id
_entity.type
_entity.pdbx_description
1 polymer ?
#
loop_
_entity_poly.entity_id
_entity_poly.type
_entity_poly.pdbx_seq_one_letter_code
_entity_poly.pdbx_strand_id
1 'polypeptide(L)'
;MTTYLLRRIFWMIPVLLLVALITFTLMHQAPGGPWDRDPSRRQVDASTQEALNKKFGLDKPLFVNIEGGNPLDSQFFTYVGNAIQGDLGPSYRQRG
;
A
#
# COMPACT_ATOMS: atom_id res chain seq x y z
N MET A 1 0.66 -34.89 11.20
CA MET A 1 1.71 -33.85 11.04
C MET A 1 1.29 -32.74 10.08
N THR A 2 0.75 -33.04 8.91
CA THR A 2 0.24 -32.06 7.92
C THR A 2 -0.88 -31.15 8.45
N THR A 3 -1.85 -31.67 9.21
CA THR A 3 -2.92 -30.87 9.84
C THR A 3 -2.38 -29.83 10.83
N TYR A 4 -1.29 -30.16 11.54
CA TYR A 4 -0.64 -29.23 12.48
C TYR A 4 0.09 -28.11 11.73
N LEU A 5 0.78 -28.43 10.62
CA LEU A 5 1.41 -27.45 9.74
C LEU A 5 0.38 -26.49 9.11
N LEU A 6 -0.72 -27.01 8.56
CA LEU A 6 -1.78 -26.19 7.98
C LEU A 6 -2.41 -25.27 9.03
N ARG A 7 -2.71 -25.79 10.21
CA ARG A 7 -3.24 -24.99 11.32
C ARG A 7 -2.26 -23.89 11.71
N ARG A 8 -0.95 -24.18 11.77
CA ARG A 8 0.08 -23.18 12.09
C ARG A 8 0.14 -22.05 11.05
N ILE A 9 0.09 -22.38 9.76
CA ILE A 9 0.07 -21.38 8.69
C ILE A 9 -1.18 -20.52 8.79
N PHE A 10 -2.34 -21.13 9.03
CA PHE A 10 -3.61 -20.40 9.16
C PHE A 10 -3.61 -19.43 10.35
N TRP A 11 -2.98 -19.81 11.47
CA TRP A 11 -2.80 -18.92 12.63
C TRP A 11 -1.78 -17.80 12.40
N MET A 12 -0.85 -17.95 11.45
CA MET A 12 0.10 -16.89 11.09
C MET A 12 -0.53 -15.80 10.21
N ILE A 13 -1.49 -16.15 9.35
CA ILE A 13 -2.19 -15.20 8.48
C ILE A 13 -2.74 -13.98 9.25
N PRO A 14 -3.54 -14.13 10.33
CA PRO A 14 -4.07 -12.98 11.06
C PRO A 14 -2.97 -12.16 11.74
N VAL A 15 -1.88 -12.79 12.20
CA VAL A 15 -0.74 -12.07 12.80
C VAL A 15 -0.05 -11.22 11.75
N LEU A 16 0.22 -11.77 10.57
CA LEU A 16 0.84 -11.04 9.46
C LEU A 16 -0.06 -9.91 8.95
N LEU A 17 -1.37 -10.14 8.85
CA LEU A 17 -2.33 -9.11 8.48
C LEU A 17 -2.38 -7.97 9.51
N LEU A 18 -2.34 -8.29 10.81
CA LEU A 18 -2.30 -7.29 11.87
C LEU A 18 -1.01 -6.45 11.78
N VAL A 19 0.14 -7.09 11.60
CA VAL A 19 1.42 -6.39 11.44
C VAL A 19 1.39 -5.50 10.20
N ALA A 20 0.91 -6.01 9.07
CA ALA A 20 0.76 -5.24 7.83
C ALA A 20 -0.19 -4.04 8.00
N LEU A 21 -1.28 -4.20 8.76
CA LEU A 21 -2.21 -3.12 9.07
C LEU A 21 -1.55 -2.03 9.91
N ILE A 22 -0.80 -2.42 10.94
CA ILE A 22 -0.06 -1.49 11.80
C ILE A 22 1.03 -0.77 11.00
N THR A 23 1.81 -1.48 10.19
CA THR A 23 2.85 -0.84 9.38
C THR A 23 2.26 0.11 8.33
N PHE A 24 1.17 -0.28 7.69
CA PHE A 24 0.47 0.55 6.70
C PHE A 24 -0.11 1.83 7.33
N THR A 25 -0.76 1.71 8.49
CA THR A 25 -1.31 2.87 9.22
C THR A 25 -0.21 3.82 9.69
N LEU A 26 0.89 3.30 10.23
CA LEU A 26 2.04 4.11 10.63
C LEU A 26 2.65 4.85 9.44
N MET A 27 2.75 4.19 8.28
CA MET A 27 3.32 4.80 7.07
C MET A 27 2.42 5.89 6.49
N HIS A 28 1.10 5.77 6.62
CA HIS A 28 0.13 6.81 6.24
C HIS A 28 0.02 7.96 7.25
N GLN A 29 0.30 7.71 8.53
CA GLN A 29 0.34 8.77 9.55
C GLN A 29 1.62 9.59 9.52
N ALA A 30 2.69 9.08 8.89
CA ALA A 30 3.93 9.83 8.76
C ALA A 30 3.67 11.14 7.98
N PRO A 31 4.07 12.31 8.52
CA PRO A 31 3.86 13.59 7.85
C PRO A 31 4.69 13.67 6.57
N GLY A 32 4.02 13.80 5.43
CA GLY A 32 4.60 13.98 4.10
C GLY A 32 4.10 12.96 3.07
N GLY A 33 3.59 13.44 1.94
CA GLY A 33 3.19 12.58 0.82
C GLY A 33 4.39 11.99 0.06
N PRO A 34 4.19 10.91 -0.72
CA PRO A 34 5.25 10.34 -1.57
C PRO A 34 5.87 11.34 -2.55
N TRP A 35 5.16 12.44 -2.82
CA TRP A 35 5.57 13.52 -3.73
C TRP A 35 6.10 14.78 -3.03
N ASP A 36 5.89 14.92 -1.72
CA ASP A 36 6.18 16.17 -0.97
C ASP A 36 7.60 16.23 -0.39
N ARG A 37 8.49 15.33 -0.83
CA ARG A 37 9.82 15.15 -0.25
C ARG A 37 10.85 16.11 -0.83
N ASP A 38 10.57 17.41 -0.86
CA ASP A 38 11.60 18.46 -0.83
C ASP A 38 10.95 19.86 -0.85
N PRO A 39 11.18 20.73 0.16
CA PRO A 39 10.94 22.17 0.02
C PRO A 39 11.84 22.81 -1.05
N SER A 40 12.93 22.14 -1.46
CA SER A 40 13.93 22.63 -2.41
C SER A 40 13.79 22.14 -3.85
N ARG A 41 12.86 21.20 -4.11
CA ARG A 41 12.57 20.69 -5.46
C ARG A 41 11.22 21.22 -5.89
N ARG A 42 11.10 21.56 -7.18
CA ARG A 42 9.82 21.89 -7.82
C ARG A 42 8.74 20.92 -7.33
N GLN A 43 7.75 21.47 -6.64
CA GLN A 43 6.49 20.78 -6.40
C GLN A 43 6.04 20.20 -7.73
N VAL A 44 5.69 18.92 -7.73
CA VAL A 44 5.18 18.27 -8.94
C VAL A 44 3.93 19.04 -9.35
N ASP A 45 3.85 19.49 -10.61
CA ASP A 45 2.65 20.17 -11.11
C ASP A 45 1.42 19.33 -10.78
N ALA A 46 0.33 19.97 -10.34
CA ALA A 46 -0.88 19.27 -9.88
C ALA A 46 -1.39 18.23 -10.90
N SER A 47 -1.29 18.53 -12.20
CA SER A 47 -1.65 17.60 -13.29
C SER A 47 -0.74 16.37 -13.35
N THR A 48 0.55 16.53 -13.08
CA THR A 48 1.50 15.42 -13.03
C THR A 48 1.30 14.61 -11.75
N GLN A 49 0.98 15.26 -10.63
CA GLN A 49 0.67 14.60 -9.38
C GLN A 49 -0.58 13.71 -9.49
N GLU A 50 -1.64 14.17 -10.16
CA GLU A 50 -2.83 13.36 -10.44
C GLU A 50 -2.52 12.14 -11.32
N ALA A 51 -1.73 12.32 -12.38
CA ALA A 51 -1.33 11.22 -13.26
C ALA A 51 -0.49 10.18 -12.50
N LEU A 52 0.41 10.63 -11.61
CA LEU A 52 1.19 9.75 -10.74
C LEU A 52 0.32 9.06 -9.69
N ASN A 53 -0.62 9.78 -9.05
CA ASN A 53 -1.56 9.20 -8.09
C ASN A 53 -2.39 8.08 -8.72
N LYS A 54 -2.87 8.27 -9.96
CA LYS A 54 -3.57 7.22 -10.71
C LYS A 54 -2.65 6.05 -11.06
N LYS A 55 -1.43 6.33 -11.55
CA LYS A 55 -0.45 5.29 -11.91
C LYS A 55 -0.04 4.41 -10.73
N PHE A 56 0.10 5.01 -9.54
CA PHE A 56 0.49 4.31 -8.31
C PHE A 56 -0.70 3.85 -7.45
N GLY A 57 -1.94 4.09 -7.90
CA GLY A 57 -3.14 3.70 -7.15
C GLY A 57 -3.35 4.47 -5.84
N LEU A 58 -2.69 5.62 -5.66
CA LEU A 58 -2.84 6.50 -4.49
C LEU A 58 -4.20 7.23 -4.48
N ASP A 59 -4.94 7.18 -5.59
CA ASP A 59 -6.33 7.62 -5.74
C ASP A 59 -7.34 6.65 -5.07
N LYS A 60 -6.91 5.40 -4.79
CA LYS A 60 -7.81 4.38 -4.23
C LYS A 60 -8.09 4.62 -2.75
N PRO A 61 -9.24 4.15 -2.22
CA PRO A 61 -9.51 4.17 -0.79
C PRO A 61 -8.46 3.38 0.00
N LEU A 62 -8.17 3.81 1.23
CA LEU A 62 -7.08 3.30 2.05
C LEU A 62 -7.26 1.84 2.47
N PHE A 63 -8.42 1.50 3.04
CA PHE A 63 -8.66 0.20 3.67
C PHE A 63 -9.71 -0.64 2.93
N VAL A 64 -10.89 -0.08 2.67
CA VAL A 64 -12.01 -0.77 2.03
C VAL A 64 -12.68 0.18 1.05
N ASN A 65 -12.96 -0.31 -0.15
CA ASN A 65 -13.72 0.46 -1.14
C ASN A 65 -15.22 0.20 -0.98
N ILE A 66 -15.95 1.15 -0.40
CA ILE A 66 -17.40 0.99 -0.16
C ILE A 66 -18.22 1.50 -1.36
N GLU A 67 -17.62 2.28 -2.26
CA GLU A 67 -18.32 2.98 -3.33
C GLU A 67 -18.22 2.29 -4.71
N GLY A 68 -17.19 1.46 -4.95
CA GLY A 68 -16.81 0.98 -6.29
C GLY A 68 -17.19 -0.46 -6.68
N GLY A 69 -18.03 -1.16 -5.92
CA GLY A 69 -18.48 -2.53 -6.25
C GLY A 69 -17.52 -3.68 -5.91
N ASN A 70 -16.21 -3.43 -5.74
CA ASN A 70 -15.27 -4.39 -5.16
C ASN A 70 -14.65 -3.86 -3.84
N PRO A 71 -15.05 -4.37 -2.67
CA PRO A 71 -14.53 -3.90 -1.38
C PRO A 71 -13.04 -4.17 -1.17
N LEU A 72 -12.47 -5.08 -1.94
CA LEU A 72 -11.05 -5.44 -1.89
C LEU A 72 -10.17 -4.54 -2.78
N ASP A 73 -10.74 -3.61 -3.56
CA ASP A 73 -9.96 -2.70 -4.40
C ASP A 73 -9.48 -1.47 -3.61
N SER A 74 -8.60 -1.71 -2.64
CA SER A 74 -8.02 -0.67 -1.78
C SER A 74 -6.49 -0.66 -1.83
N GLN A 75 -5.89 0.44 -1.35
CA GLN A 75 -4.44 0.56 -1.22
C GLN A 75 -3.86 -0.53 -0.31
N PHE A 76 -4.54 -0.85 0.80
CA PHE A 76 -4.12 -1.89 1.72
C PHE A 76 -4.13 -3.28 1.09
N PHE A 77 -5.19 -3.66 0.37
CA PHE A 77 -5.26 -4.98 -0.28
C PHE A 77 -4.29 -5.10 -1.45
N THR A 78 -4.07 -4.01 -2.20
CA THR A 78 -3.03 -3.95 -3.23
C THR A 78 -1.64 -4.13 -2.61
N TYR A 79 -1.36 -3.47 -1.48
CA TYR A 79 -0.11 -3.62 -0.73
C TYR A 79 0.09 -5.06 -0.23
N VAL A 80 -0.93 -5.68 0.38
CA VAL A 80 -0.86 -7.06 0.86
C VAL A 80 -0.67 -8.04 -0.31
N GLY A 81 -1.39 -7.85 -1.42
CA GLY A 81 -1.26 -8.68 -2.62
C GLY A 81 0.15 -8.62 -3.22
N ASN A 82 0.69 -7.41 -3.38
CA ASN A 82 2.04 -7.20 -3.90
C ASN A 82 3.09 -7.79 -2.93
N ALA A 83 2.93 -7.60 -1.62
CA ALA A 83 3.83 -8.16 -0.60
C ALA A 83 3.85 -9.70 -0.62
N ILE A 84 2.71 -10.35 -0.85
CA ILE A 84 2.63 -11.82 -1.01
C ILE A 84 3.35 -12.28 -2.29
N GLN A 85 3.28 -11.50 -3.36
CA GLN A 85 3.99 -11.76 -4.62
C GLN A 85 5.48 -11.42 -4.55
N GLY A 86 5.95 -10.82 -3.44
CA GLY A 86 7.33 -10.33 -3.29
C GLY A 86 7.60 -9.04 -4.05
N ASP A 87 6.57 -8.39 -4.59
CA ASP A 87 6.66 -7.08 -5.23
C ASP A 87 6.48 -5.99 -4.16
N LEU A 88 7.55 -5.23 -3.90
CA LEU A 88 7.52 -4.12 -2.94
C LEU A 88 7.19 -2.78 -3.60
N GLY A 89 6.90 -2.79 -4.90
CA GLY A 89 6.70 -1.62 -5.72
C GLY A 89 8.03 -0.93 -6.08
N PRO A 90 7.96 0.00 -7.04
CA PRO A 90 9.14 0.74 -7.49
C PRO A 90 9.60 1.76 -6.44
N SER A 91 10.91 1.99 -6.40
CA SER A 91 11.46 3.01 -5.50
C SER A 91 11.06 4.41 -5.97
N TYR A 92 10.40 5.19 -5.10
CA TYR A 92 10.07 6.60 -5.37
C TYR A 92 11.30 7.51 -5.52
N ARG A 93 12.51 6.97 -5.32
CA ARG A 93 13.77 7.73 -5.36
C ARG A 93 14.43 7.72 -6.73
N GLN A 94 14.13 6.74 -7.59
CA GLN A 94 14.66 6.68 -8.94
C GLN A 94 13.70 7.38 -9.89
N ARG A 95 14.02 8.65 -10.18
CA ARG A 95 13.56 9.29 -11.41
C ARG A 95 14.24 8.53 -12.55
N GLY A 96 13.44 7.94 -13.45
CA GLY A 96 13.92 7.61 -14.79
C GLY A 96 14.32 8.90 -15.50
#